data_AF-A0A151X9X0-F1
#
_entry.id   AF-A0A151X9X0-F1
#
_cell.length_a   1.000
_cell.length_b   1.000
_cell.length_c   1.000
_cell.angle_alpha   90.00
_cell.angle_beta   90.00
_cell.angle_gamma   90.00
#
_symmetry.space_group_name_H-M   'P 1'
#
loop_
_entity.id
_entity.type
_entity.pdbx_description
1 polymer ?
#
loop_
_entity_poly.entity_id
_entity_poly.type
_entity_poly.pdbx_seq_one_letter_code
_entity_poly.pdbx_strand_id
1 'polypeptide(L)'
;LSEKMELTRENFRAMIYYDFRRGLLRQECIDQFTSTFGDKAPSFATVAMMHGVNVTIALHDHLAVKKVCSRWIPHNLTKSQKDAHVDWCKQVVRTHAKVYRS
;
A
#
# COMPACT_ATOMS: atom_id res chain seq x y z
N LEU A 1 28.04 -17.81 20.63
CA LEU A 1 26.82 -17.17 21.16
C LEU A 1 25.78 -17.16 20.04
N SER A 2 25.06 -18.27 19.86
CA SER A 2 23.92 -18.31 18.94
C SER A 2 22.70 -17.89 19.75
N GLU A 3 22.53 -16.59 19.96
CA GLU A 3 21.28 -16.04 20.46
C GLU A 3 20.19 -16.43 19.46
N LYS A 4 19.36 -17.41 19.84
CA LYS A 4 18.15 -17.74 19.09
C LYS A 4 17.19 -16.57 19.27
N MET A 5 17.31 -15.55 18.42
CA MET A 5 16.26 -14.55 18.28
C MET A 5 15.05 -15.30 17.73
N GLU A 6 14.06 -15.56 18.58
CA GLU A 6 12.78 -16.11 18.15
C GLU A 6 12.13 -15.08 17.22
N LEU A 7 12.16 -15.38 15.93
CA LEU A 7 11.62 -14.49 14.89
C LEU A 7 10.10 -14.49 14.99
N THR A 8 9.56 -13.39 15.50
CA THR A 8 8.11 -13.15 15.56
C THR A 8 7.63 -12.49 14.27
N ARG A 9 6.31 -12.39 14.11
CA ARG A 9 5.72 -11.70 12.94
C ARG A 9 6.16 -10.24 12.89
N GLU A 10 6.25 -9.58 14.04
CA GLU A 10 6.69 -8.19 14.20
C GLU A 10 8.14 -8.00 13.73
N ASN A 11 9.03 -8.97 13.94
CA ASN A 11 10.40 -8.92 13.41
C ASN A 11 10.37 -8.88 11.87
N PHE A 12 9.58 -9.74 11.23
CA PHE A 12 9.44 -9.71 9.77
C PHE A 12 8.81 -8.41 9.26
N ARG A 13 7.85 -7.83 10.00
CA ARG A 13 7.29 -6.52 9.65
C ARG A 13 8.37 -5.43 9.63
N ALA A 14 9.22 -5.39 10.65
CA ALA A 14 10.31 -4.42 10.74
C ALA A 14 11.32 -4.60 9.61
N MET A 15 11.71 -5.84 9.29
CA MET A 15 12.62 -6.14 8.19
C MET A 15 12.02 -5.76 6.82
N ILE A 16 10.76 -6.09 6.57
CA ILE A 16 10.06 -5.72 5.33
C ILE A 16 9.98 -4.19 5.18
N TYR A 17 9.72 -3.46 6.27
CA TYR A 17 9.72 -2.00 6.25
C TYR A 17 11.10 -1.43 5.91
N TYR A 18 12.15 -1.99 6.51
CA TYR A 18 13.53 -1.60 6.23
C TYR A 18 13.90 -1.80 4.75
N ASP A 19 13.60 -2.96 4.18
CA ASP A 19 13.90 -3.23 2.77
C ASP A 19 13.06 -2.38 1.82
N PHE A 20 11.79 -2.10 2.17
CA PHE A 20 10.96 -1.12 1.46
C PHE A 20 11.60 0.28 1.46
N ARG A 21 12.10 0.75 2.61
CA ARG A 21 12.77 2.06 2.73
C ARG A 21 14.08 2.12 1.95
N ARG A 22 14.73 0.98 1.71
CA ARG A 22 15.90 0.84 0.84
C ARG A 22 15.55 0.79 -0.65
N GLY A 23 14.27 0.71 -1.00
CA GLY A 23 13.80 0.67 -2.39
C GLY A 23 13.85 -0.71 -3.03
N LEU A 24 13.97 -1.79 -2.25
CA LEU A 24 13.96 -3.14 -2.79
C LEU A 24 12.58 -3.50 -3.37
N LEU A 25 12.58 -4.24 -4.46
CA LEU A 25 11.38 -4.82 -5.04
C LEU A 25 10.88 -5.99 -4.17
N ARG A 26 9.58 -6.27 -4.22
CA ARG A 26 8.95 -7.35 -3.44
C ARG A 26 9.61 -8.71 -3.67
N GLN A 27 10.06 -8.98 -4.90
CA GLN A 27 10.71 -10.24 -5.25
C GLN A 27 12.09 -10.34 -4.60
N GLU A 28 12.88 -9.27 -4.62
CA GLU A 28 14.21 -9.23 -3.99
C GLU A 28 14.10 -9.43 -2.47
N CYS A 29 13.11 -8.80 -1.83
CA CYS A 29 12.81 -9.06 -0.41
C CYS A 29 12.54 -10.54 -0.15
N ILE A 30 11.74 -11.18 -1.01
CA ILE A 30 11.41 -12.60 -0.86
C ILE A 30 12.61 -13.48 -1.09
N ASP A 31 13.40 -13.22 -2.12
CA ASP A 31 14.62 -13.98 -2.41
C ASP A 31 15.61 -13.87 -1.24
N GLN A 32 15.77 -12.68 -0.66
CA GLN A 32 16.58 -12.45 0.54
C GLN A 32 16.03 -13.21 1.75
N PHE A 33 14.72 -13.16 1.99
CA PHE A 33 14.10 -13.85 3.11
C PHE A 33 14.15 -15.37 2.98
N THR A 34 13.85 -15.91 1.80
CA THR A 34 13.94 -17.34 1.52
C THR A 34 15.40 -17.82 1.63
N SER A 35 16.36 -17.04 1.13
CA SER A 35 17.79 -17.37 1.27
C SER A 35 18.28 -17.34 2.72
N THR A 36 17.73 -16.48 3.56
CA THR A 36 18.20 -16.29 4.95
C THR A 36 17.48 -17.18 5.95
N PHE A 37 16.16 -17.32 5.80
CA PHE A 37 15.28 -17.94 6.78
C PHE A 37 14.65 -19.27 6.31
N GLY A 38 14.80 -19.63 5.02
CA GLY A 38 14.27 -20.86 4.44
C GLY A 38 12.77 -21.01 4.71
N ASP A 39 12.38 -22.10 5.36
CA ASP A 39 10.97 -22.40 5.70
C ASP A 39 10.35 -21.42 6.71
N LYS A 40 11.17 -20.68 7.45
CA LYS A 40 10.69 -19.64 8.39
C LYS A 40 10.45 -18.29 7.71
N ALA A 41 10.76 -18.18 6.41
CA ALA A 41 10.57 -16.94 5.67
C ALA A 41 9.08 -16.57 5.57
N PRO A 42 8.74 -15.28 5.59
CA PRO A 42 7.40 -14.83 5.30
C PRO A 42 7.03 -15.20 3.86
N SER A 43 5.78 -15.58 3.64
CA SER A 43 5.28 -15.86 2.30
C SER A 43 5.25 -14.59 1.44
N PHE A 44 5.31 -14.77 0.12
CA PHE A 44 5.18 -13.68 -0.85
C PHE A 44 3.94 -12.81 -0.59
N ALA A 45 2.80 -13.42 -0.27
CA ALA A 45 1.57 -12.71 0.06
C ALA A 45 1.73 -11.76 1.26
N THR A 46 2.48 -12.20 2.29
CA THR A 46 2.76 -11.37 3.48
C THR A 46 3.63 -10.17 3.11
N VAL A 47 4.71 -10.38 2.35
CA VAL A 47 5.59 -9.31 1.88
C VAL A 47 4.83 -8.32 0.98
N ALA A 48 4.03 -8.82 0.04
CA ALA A 48 3.26 -7.97 -0.86
C ALA A 48 2.22 -7.11 -0.12
N MET A 49 1.49 -7.69 0.83
CA MET A 49 0.56 -6.97 1.67
C MET A 49 1.26 -5.86 2.46
N MET A 50 2.39 -6.18 3.10
CA MET A 50 3.17 -5.24 3.91
C MET A 50 3.76 -4.11 3.09
N HIS A 51 4.29 -4.38 1.89
CA HIS A 51 4.72 -3.33 0.96
C HIS A 51 3.57 -2.39 0.60
N GLY A 52 2.36 -2.91 0.35
CA GLY A 52 1.18 -2.07 0.09
C GLY A 52 0.80 -1.16 1.26
N VAL A 53 0.87 -1.68 2.49
CA VAL A 53 0.66 -0.89 3.72
C VAL A 53 1.73 0.19 3.85
N ASN A 54 3.01 -0.14 3.63
CA ASN A 54 4.12 0.79 3.73
C ASN A 54 4.08 1.91 2.69
N VAL A 55 3.67 1.61 1.45
CA VAL A 55 3.40 2.61 0.41
C VAL A 55 2.30 3.57 0.86
N THR A 56 1.22 3.02 1.43
CA THR A 56 0.11 3.84 1.94
C THR A 56 0.57 4.76 3.07
N ILE A 57 1.37 4.26 4.02
CA ILE A 57 1.95 5.05 5.11
C ILE A 57 2.86 6.14 4.56
N ALA A 58 3.79 5.80 3.65
CA ALA A 58 4.70 6.76 3.05
C ALA A 58 3.93 7.86 2.29
N LEU A 59 2.90 7.51 1.54
CA LEU A 59 2.03 8.49 0.86
C LEU A 59 1.28 9.37 1.87
N HIS A 60 0.75 8.79 2.95
CA HIS A 60 0.10 9.55 4.02
C HIS A 60 1.05 10.55 4.69
N ASP A 61 2.28 10.12 4.99
CA ASP A 61 3.30 10.97 5.63
C ASP A 61 3.78 12.08 4.69
N HIS A 62 4.13 11.75 3.44
CA HIS A 62 4.67 12.71 2.48
C HIS A 62 3.64 13.72 1.97
N LEU A 63 2.39 13.29 1.78
CA LEU A 63 1.32 14.17 1.30
C LEU A 63 0.50 14.77 2.44
N ALA A 64 0.79 14.41 3.70
CA ALA A 64 0.00 14.74 4.88
C ALA A 64 -1.49 14.39 4.72
N VAL A 65 -1.81 13.36 3.93
CA VAL A 65 -3.19 12.94 3.64
C VAL A 65 -3.57 11.78 4.55
N LYS A 66 -4.66 11.91 5.32
CA LYS A 66 -5.15 10.81 6.18
C LYS A 66 -6.06 9.78 5.48
N LYS A 67 -6.19 9.83 4.15
CA LYS A 67 -6.93 8.84 3.35
C LYS A 67 -6.64 9.04 1.86
N VAL A 68 -5.86 8.16 1.24
CA VAL A 68 -5.88 8.00 -0.23
C VAL A 68 -7.02 7.05 -0.59
N CYS A 69 -8.24 7.58 -0.57
CA CYS A 69 -9.37 6.95 -1.21
C CYS A 69 -9.90 7.99 -2.20
N SER A 70 -10.14 7.60 -3.45
CA SER A 70 -10.72 8.41 -4.53
C SER A 70 -12.16 8.90 -4.26
N ARG A 71 -12.53 9.09 -3.00
CA ARG A 71 -13.90 9.33 -2.55
C ARG A 71 -13.92 9.96 -1.17
N TRP A 72 -13.70 11.27 -1.10
CA TRP A 72 -14.22 12.07 0.00
C TRP A 72 -15.53 12.74 -0.44
N ILE A 73 -16.61 12.42 0.27
CA ILE A 73 -17.84 13.21 0.28
C ILE A 73 -17.94 13.79 1.70
N PRO A 74 -17.78 15.11 1.91
CA PRO A 74 -17.96 15.72 3.21
C PRO A 74 -19.34 15.37 3.80
N HIS A 75 -19.38 14.95 5.06
CA HIS A 75 -20.60 14.49 5.74
C HIS A 75 -21.66 15.59 5.90
N ASN A 76 -21.28 16.86 5.71
CA ASN A 76 -22.17 18.03 5.82
C ASN A 76 -22.70 18.52 4.46
N LEU A 77 -22.50 17.76 3.38
CA LEU A 77 -23.06 18.14 2.08
C LEU A 77 -24.56 17.82 2.02
N THR A 78 -25.30 18.77 1.48
CA THR A 78 -26.70 18.56 1.09
C THR A 78 -26.78 17.51 -0.02
N LYS A 79 -27.95 16.90 -0.18
CA LYS A 79 -28.18 15.86 -1.19
C LYS A 79 -27.75 16.31 -2.60
N SER A 80 -28.11 17.54 -2.97
CA SER A 80 -27.78 18.12 -4.28
C SER A 80 -26.28 18.28 -4.51
N GLN A 81 -25.51 18.64 -3.47
CA GLN A 81 -24.05 18.75 -3.57
C GLN A 81 -23.39 17.37 -3.75
N LYS A 82 -23.95 16.32 -3.14
CA LYS A 82 -23.48 14.94 -3.34
C LYS A 82 -23.78 14.45 -4.75
N ASP A 83 -24.96 14.76 -5.28
CA ASP A 83 -25.36 14.37 -6.63
C ASP A 83 -24.50 15.08 -7.69
N ALA A 84 -24.22 16.38 -7.52
CA ALA A 84 -23.31 17.13 -8.38
C ALA A 84 -21.89 16.55 -8.40
N HIS A 85 -21.38 16.11 -7.25
CA HIS A 85 -20.07 15.45 -7.17
C HIS A 85 -20.05 14.10 -7.90
N VAL A 86 -21.14 13.32 -7.80
CA VAL A 86 -21.29 12.05 -8.53
C VAL A 86 -21.35 12.30 -10.05
N ASP A 87 -22.04 13.33 -10.49
CA ASP A 87 -22.13 13.65 -11.91
C ASP A 87 -20.81 14.14 -12.49
N TRP A 88 -20.05 14.95 -11.74
CA TRP A 88 -18.68 15.32 -12.10
C TRP A 88 -17.78 14.09 -12.21
N CYS A 89 -17.83 13.15 -11.25
CA CYS A 89 -17.09 11.89 -11.31
C CYS A 89 -17.44 11.09 -12.58
N LYS A 90 -18.73 10.95 -12.92
CA LYS A 90 -19.16 10.26 -14.15
C LYS A 90 -18.62 10.95 -15.40
N GLN A 91 -18.58 12.28 -15.41
CA GLN A 91 -18.07 13.05 -16.54
C GLN A 91 -16.56 12.86 -16.70
N VAL A 92 -15.77 12.98 -15.63
CA VAL A 92 -14.32 12.74 -15.63
C VAL A 92 -14.01 11.32 -16.12
N VAL A 93 -14.70 10.30 -15.62
CA VAL A 93 -14.53 8.92 -16.09
C VAL A 93 -14.87 8.78 -17.57
N ARG A 94 -15.95 9.40 -18.07
CA ARG A 94 -16.30 9.38 -19.49
C ARG A 94 -15.26 10.08 -20.37
N THR A 95 -14.67 11.16 -19.89
CA THR A 95 -13.65 11.92 -20.63
C THR A 95 -12.33 11.15 -20.67
N HIS A 96 -11.89 10.58 -19.55
CA HIS A 96 -10.61 9.85 -19.48
C HIS A 96 -10.70 8.38 -19.94
N ALA A 97 -11.88 7.75 -19.93
CA ALA A 97 -12.06 6.42 -20.53
C ALA A 97 -11.93 6.42 -22.06
N LYS A 98 -11.97 7.60 -22.71
CA LYS A 98 -11.64 7.75 -24.13
C LYS A 98 -10.14 7.83 -24.39
N VAL A 99 -9.33 8.22 -23.41
CA VAL A 99 -7.88 8.40 -23.54
C VAL A 99 -7.11 7.08 -23.41
N TYR A 100 -7.67 6.08 -22.72
CA TYR A 100 -7.02 4.77 -22.50
C TYR A 100 -7.57 3.64 -23.38
N ARG A 101 -8.31 3.96 -24.45
CA ARG A 101 -8.84 2.97 -25.40
C ARG A 101 -8.30 3.17 -26.83
N SER A 102 -7.14 3.81 -26.97
CA SER A 102 -6.32 3.88 -28.20
C SER A 102 -5.02 3.12 -28.02
#